data_AF-A0A1E7EM54-F1
#
_entry.id   AF-A0A1E7EM54-F1
#
_cell.length_a   1.000
_cell.length_b   1.000
_cell.length_c   1.000
_cell.angle_alpha   90.00
_cell.angle_beta   90.00
_cell.angle_gamma   90.00
#
_symmetry.space_group_name_H-M   'P 1'
#
loop_
_entity.id
_entity.type
_entity.pdbx_description
1 polymer ?
#
loop_
_entity_poly.entity_id
_entity_poly.type
_entity_poly.pdbx_seq_one_letter_code
_entity_poly.pdbx_strand_id
1 'polypeptide(L)'
;MYLPTPNPIQSDHLLLMKQQQQRQRQRQQRQPLITMKRKKKSVCFFGVVFVKPYEKASSQEAVDIWYTDEDMALFKKEGRDMTVSYRNLTTSTTHNNTKKDDNEKDNKDLSMYRGFEYGSIRRQKHKIVANRCVLYAQRQGMTARHIASVYRKANGWFTDVAFLQAVHDCIELYDDTNNNSNGSGTVNKNNKGPPPQQEMMRMTTTLPSVAAMIPPRLFPFAMKSALALRKTTTGNKRTTSTPTTTTNNIVTSIDDQKRRKRQRRALFLLK
;
A
#
# COMPACT_ATOMS: atom_id res chain seq x y z
N MET A 1 49.17 51.11 -32.65
CA MET A 1 47.75 51.07 -33.08
C MET A 1 46.91 50.73 -31.85
N TYR A 2 46.23 51.72 -31.26
CA TYR A 2 45.36 51.51 -30.11
C TYR A 2 43.93 51.29 -30.60
N LEU A 3 43.36 50.12 -30.30
CA LEU A 3 41.96 49.81 -30.58
C LEU A 3 41.07 50.41 -29.48
N PRO A 4 39.96 51.07 -29.84
CA PRO A 4 39.05 51.66 -28.87
C PRO A 4 38.32 50.55 -28.08
N THR A 5 38.45 50.59 -26.76
CA THR A 5 37.72 49.71 -25.84
C THR A 5 36.25 50.14 -25.77
N PRO A 6 35.28 49.22 -25.94
CA PRO A 6 33.87 49.55 -25.89
C PRO A 6 33.46 49.99 -24.48
N ASN A 7 32.72 51.09 -24.42
CA ASN A 7 32.20 51.68 -23.18
C ASN A 7 31.24 50.69 -22.47
N PRO A 8 31.53 50.26 -21.22
CA PRO A 8 30.77 49.22 -20.52
C PRO A 8 29.31 49.62 -20.21
N ILE A 9 29.02 50.93 -20.20
CA ILE A 9 27.74 51.49 -19.73
C ILE A 9 26.57 51.15 -20.67
N GLN A 10 26.80 50.89 -21.96
CA GLN A 10 25.71 50.55 -22.90
C GLN A 10 25.25 49.09 -22.80
N SER A 11 26.02 48.19 -22.19
CA SER A 11 25.71 46.76 -22.16
C SER A 11 24.60 46.40 -21.16
N ASP A 12 24.56 47.08 -20.01
CA ASP A 12 23.62 46.77 -18.93
C ASP A 12 22.18 47.16 -19.27
N HIS A 13 21.99 48.27 -19.99
CA HIS A 13 20.66 48.72 -20.41
C HIS A 13 20.00 47.73 -21.40
N LEU A 14 20.78 47.15 -22.31
CA LEU A 14 20.29 46.16 -23.26
C LEU A 14 19.92 44.84 -22.56
N LEU A 15 20.67 44.44 -21.54
CA LEU A 15 20.38 43.26 -20.73
C LEU A 15 19.08 43.43 -19.95
N LEU A 16 18.87 44.61 -19.36
CA LEU A 16 17.66 44.94 -18.62
C LEU A 16 16.41 44.91 -19.51
N MET A 17 16.50 45.47 -20.73
CA MET A 17 15.40 45.41 -21.71
C MET A 17 15.06 43.97 -22.11
N LYS A 18 16.07 43.14 -22.40
CA LYS A 18 15.84 41.73 -22.75
C LYS A 18 15.18 40.95 -21.61
N GLN A 19 15.58 41.21 -20.37
CA GLN A 19 14.99 40.57 -19.20
C GLN A 19 13.53 41.00 -18.99
N GLN A 20 13.21 42.28 -19.20
CA GLN A 20 11.86 42.80 -19.09
C GLN A 20 10.94 42.21 -20.16
N GLN A 21 11.43 42.09 -21.39
CA GLN A 21 10.68 41.47 -22.50
C GLN A 21 10.41 39.98 -22.25
N GLN A 22 11.36 39.26 -21.64
CA GLN A 22 11.17 37.85 -21.26
C GLN A 22 10.11 37.70 -20.15
N ARG A 23 10.08 38.61 -19.16
CA ARG A 23 9.03 38.64 -18.12
C ARG A 23 7.64 38.92 -18.72
N GLN A 24 7.54 39.77 -19.74
CA GLN A 24 6.27 40.01 -20.44
C GLN A 24 5.79 38.79 -21.22
N ARG A 25 6.68 38.07 -21.91
CA ARG A 25 6.33 36.80 -22.59
C ARG A 25 5.85 35.73 -21.63
N GLN A 26 6.45 35.61 -20.44
CA GLN A 26 5.99 34.69 -19.41
C GLN A 26 4.62 35.07 -18.83
N ARG A 27 4.27 36.37 -18.78
CA ARG A 27 2.95 36.84 -18.35
C ARG A 27 1.87 36.53 -19.39
N GLN A 28 2.15 36.65 -20.68
CA GLN A 28 1.17 36.37 -21.73
C GLN A 28 0.87 34.87 -21.90
N GLN A 29 1.80 33.97 -21.53
CA GLN A 29 1.56 32.52 -21.57
C GLN A 29 0.76 31.99 -20.37
N ARG A 30 0.49 32.81 -19.35
CA ARG A 30 -0.36 32.46 -18.22
C ARG A 30 -1.81 32.88 -18.48
N GLN A 31 -2.41 32.28 -19.52
CA GLN A 31 -3.87 32.27 -19.63
C GLN A 31 -4.42 31.58 -18.37
N PRO A 32 -5.40 32.17 -17.66
CA PRO A 32 -6.02 31.52 -16.52
C PRO A 32 -6.69 30.25 -17.00
N LEU A 33 -6.16 29.10 -16.57
CA LEU A 33 -6.74 27.80 -16.84
C LEU A 33 -8.13 27.82 -16.19
N ILE A 34 -9.17 28.00 -17.00
CA ILE A 34 -10.57 27.90 -16.60
C ILE A 34 -10.74 26.47 -16.11
N THR A 35 -10.58 26.29 -14.80
CA THR A 35 -10.80 25.01 -14.14
C THR A 35 -12.30 24.79 -14.17
N MET A 36 -12.75 24.09 -15.22
CA MET A 36 -14.10 23.59 -15.31
C MET A 36 -14.38 22.82 -14.02
N LYS A 37 -15.21 23.41 -13.14
CA LYS A 37 -15.65 22.79 -11.89
C LYS A 37 -16.31 21.47 -12.29
N ARG A 38 -15.58 20.36 -12.10
CA ARG A 38 -16.10 19.02 -12.35
C ARG A 38 -17.38 18.88 -11.54
N LYS A 39 -18.52 18.74 -12.21
CA LYS A 39 -19.80 18.43 -11.57
C LYS A 39 -19.56 17.22 -10.67
N LYS A 40 -19.69 17.40 -9.36
CA LYS A 40 -19.57 16.30 -8.40
C LYS A 40 -20.70 15.33 -8.75
N LYS A 41 -20.36 14.17 -9.28
CA LYS A 41 -21.31 13.06 -9.43
C LYS A 41 -21.64 12.61 -8.02
N SER A 42 -22.81 12.97 -7.49
CA SER A 42 -23.31 12.37 -6.26
C SER A 42 -23.71 10.94 -6.60
N VAL A 43 -23.07 9.98 -5.93
CA VAL A 43 -23.53 8.60 -5.95
C VAL A 43 -24.72 8.56 -5.02
N CYS A 44 -25.93 8.69 -5.57
CA CYS A 44 -27.13 8.33 -4.82
C CYS A 44 -27.16 6.80 -4.76
N PHE A 45 -26.97 6.25 -3.56
CA PHE A 45 -27.40 4.89 -3.29
C PHE A 45 -28.92 4.85 -3.45
N PHE A 46 -29.42 3.83 -4.15
CA PHE A 46 -30.86 3.64 -4.33
C PHE A 46 -31.56 3.69 -2.96
N GLY A 47 -32.69 4.41 -2.93
CA GLY A 47 -33.41 4.71 -1.71
C GLY A 47 -33.81 3.45 -0.95
N VAL A 48 -33.50 3.45 0.34
CA VAL A 48 -33.83 2.45 1.36
C VAL A 48 -32.88 1.24 1.40
N VAL A 49 -31.69 1.46 1.99
CA VAL A 49 -30.94 0.37 2.62
C VAL A 49 -31.61 0.11 3.98
N PHE A 50 -32.25 -1.04 4.13
CA PHE A 50 -32.75 -1.51 5.42
C PHE A 50 -31.56 -1.96 6.27
N VAL A 51 -30.97 -1.01 6.99
CA VAL A 51 -29.98 -1.32 8.01
C VAL A 51 -30.75 -1.91 9.19
N LYS A 52 -30.52 -3.19 9.50
CA LYS A 52 -31.02 -3.74 10.77
C LYS A 52 -30.45 -2.88 11.89
N PRO A 53 -31.30 -2.34 12.80
CA PRO A 53 -30.79 -1.63 13.96
C PRO A 53 -29.90 -2.61 14.73
N TYR A 54 -28.62 -2.26 14.86
CA TYR A 54 -27.70 -2.95 15.73
C TYR A 54 -27.51 -2.06 16.95
N GLU A 55 -27.46 -2.70 18.12
CA GLU A 55 -27.13 -2.02 19.36
C GLU A 55 -25.68 -1.56 19.26
N LYS A 56 -25.45 -0.25 19.33
CA LYS A 56 -24.09 0.27 19.37
C LYS A 56 -23.50 -0.12 20.71
N ALA A 57 -22.29 -0.67 20.71
CA ALA A 57 -21.52 -0.83 21.94
C ALA A 57 -21.54 0.50 22.69
N SER A 58 -21.84 0.43 23.98
CA SER A 58 -21.81 1.62 24.83
C SER A 58 -20.40 2.21 24.85
N SER A 59 -20.28 3.50 25.17
CA SER A 59 -18.95 4.12 25.27
C SER A 59 -18.05 3.42 26.29
N GLN A 60 -18.62 2.74 27.29
CA GLN A 60 -17.89 1.97 28.29
C GLN A 60 -17.44 0.62 27.74
N GLU A 61 -18.33 -0.11 27.08
CA GLU A 61 -17.99 -1.36 26.38
C GLU A 61 -16.95 -1.13 25.28
N ALA A 62 -16.99 0.01 24.60
CA ALA A 62 -15.98 0.35 23.60
C ALA A 62 -14.58 0.47 24.22
N VAL A 63 -14.46 0.94 25.47
CA VAL A 63 -13.17 0.99 26.18
C VAL A 63 -12.68 -0.42 26.53
N ASP A 64 -13.60 -1.32 26.90
CA ASP A 64 -13.25 -2.70 27.30
C ASP A 64 -13.04 -3.64 26.09
N ILE A 65 -13.68 -3.38 24.95
CA ILE A 65 -13.63 -4.23 23.75
C ILE A 65 -12.49 -3.80 22.81
N TRP A 66 -12.08 -2.54 22.83
CA TRP A 66 -11.09 -2.02 21.88
C TRP A 66 -9.69 -2.05 22.47
N TYR A 67 -8.70 -2.18 21.58
CA TYR A 67 -7.29 -2.07 21.94
C TYR A 67 -6.99 -0.73 22.60
N THR A 68 -6.21 -0.77 23.69
CA THR A 68 -5.72 0.43 24.35
C THR A 68 -4.76 1.19 23.42
N ASP A 69 -4.48 2.46 23.73
CA ASP A 69 -3.49 3.23 22.98
C ASP A 69 -2.10 2.60 23.09
N GLU A 70 -1.80 1.97 24.23
CA GLU A 70 -0.61 1.16 24.46
C GLU A 70 -0.55 -0.06 23.54
N ASP A 71 -1.62 -0.85 23.45
CA ASP A 71 -1.71 -2.00 22.53
C ASP A 71 -1.52 -1.55 21.08
N MET A 72 -2.18 -0.47 20.69
CA MET A 72 -2.05 0.12 19.36
C MET A 72 -0.62 0.59 19.07
N ALA A 73 0.09 1.10 20.08
CA ALA A 73 1.49 1.48 19.95
C ALA A 73 2.41 0.26 19.80
N LEU A 74 2.16 -0.80 20.58
CA LEU A 74 2.86 -2.08 20.49
C LEU A 74 2.67 -2.73 19.12
N PHE A 75 1.43 -2.84 18.63
CA PHE A 75 1.15 -3.36 17.28
C PHE A 75 1.86 -2.55 16.19
N LYS A 76 1.87 -1.22 16.29
CA LYS A 76 2.59 -0.37 15.34
C LYS A 76 4.10 -0.55 15.43
N LYS A 77 4.65 -0.83 16.60
CA LYS A 77 6.07 -1.10 16.79
C LYS A 77 6.43 -2.45 16.19
N GLU A 78 5.72 -3.51 16.57
CA GLU A 78 5.92 -4.86 16.06
C GLU A 78 5.79 -4.91 14.54
N GLY A 79 4.76 -4.28 13.97
CA GLY A 79 4.61 -4.18 12.51
C GLY A 79 5.77 -3.45 11.81
N ARG A 80 6.37 -2.44 12.46
CA ARG A 80 7.56 -1.75 11.95
C ARG A 80 8.80 -2.64 12.05
N ASP A 81 9.03 -3.28 13.19
CA ASP A 81 10.18 -4.15 13.42
C ASP A 81 10.16 -5.32 12.44
N MET A 82 8.99 -5.95 12.26
CA MET A 82 8.76 -6.99 11.27
C MET A 82 9.07 -6.49 9.85
N THR A 83 8.59 -5.30 9.47
CA THR A 83 8.89 -4.68 8.17
C THR A 83 10.39 -4.46 7.96
N VAL A 84 11.12 -4.06 9.00
CA VAL A 84 12.57 -3.85 8.96
C VAL A 84 13.30 -5.18 8.76
N SER A 85 12.96 -6.21 9.54
CA SER A 85 13.54 -7.56 9.40
C SER A 85 13.37 -8.08 7.98
N TYR A 86 12.19 -7.93 7.38
CA TYR A 86 11.94 -8.29 5.99
C TYR A 86 12.82 -7.53 5.00
N ARG A 87 12.93 -6.20 5.16
CA ARG A 87 13.72 -5.38 4.26
C ARG A 87 15.18 -5.84 4.27
N ASN A 88 15.73 -6.08 5.46
CA ASN A 88 17.10 -6.56 5.64
C ASN A 88 17.29 -7.94 5.00
N LEU A 89 16.32 -8.83 5.17
CA LEU A 89 16.35 -10.17 4.61
C LEU A 89 16.37 -10.16 3.06
N THR A 90 15.55 -9.31 2.43
CA THR A 90 15.57 -9.16 0.96
C THR A 90 16.88 -8.57 0.43
N THR A 91 17.54 -7.71 1.19
CA THR A 91 18.85 -7.16 0.81
C THR A 91 19.97 -8.19 0.97
N SER A 92 19.91 -9.02 2.03
CA SER A 92 20.91 -10.06 2.30
C SER A 92 20.89 -11.17 1.24
N THR A 93 19.70 -11.62 0.80
CA THR A 93 19.58 -12.63 -0.27
C THR A 93 20.19 -12.15 -1.60
N THR A 94 20.19 -10.84 -1.86
CA THR A 94 20.72 -10.30 -3.12
C THR A 94 22.24 -10.24 -3.13
N HIS A 95 22.89 -10.07 -1.96
CA HIS A 95 24.35 -9.99 -1.86
C HIS A 95 25.06 -11.35 -1.70
N ASN A 96 24.38 -12.37 -1.17
CA ASN A 96 25.01 -13.65 -0.85
C ASN A 96 25.07 -14.66 -2.01
N ASN A 97 24.46 -14.38 -3.17
CA ASN A 97 24.56 -15.26 -4.35
C ASN A 97 25.97 -15.33 -4.99
N THR A 98 26.96 -14.62 -4.45
CA THR A 98 28.33 -14.60 -4.96
C THR A 98 29.35 -15.36 -4.11
N LYS A 99 28.97 -15.91 -2.95
CA LYS A 99 29.86 -16.73 -2.11
C LYS A 99 29.13 -17.98 -1.63
N LYS A 100 29.35 -19.09 -2.35
CA LYS A 100 29.09 -20.45 -1.89
C LYS A 100 30.13 -20.75 -0.80
N ASP A 101 29.75 -20.76 0.47
CA ASP A 101 30.52 -21.39 1.54
C ASP A 101 29.55 -21.85 2.65
N ASP A 102 29.14 -23.12 2.55
CA ASP A 102 28.85 -24.16 3.55
C ASP A 102 28.15 -23.90 4.91
N ASN A 103 27.66 -22.70 5.23
CA ASN A 103 26.92 -22.48 6.49
C ASN A 103 25.39 -22.60 6.30
N GLU A 104 24.90 -23.84 6.39
CA GLU A 104 23.49 -24.26 6.24
C GLU A 104 22.59 -23.89 7.44
N LYS A 105 23.12 -23.27 8.50
CA LYS A 105 22.40 -23.10 9.78
C LYS A 105 21.40 -21.94 9.86
N ASP A 106 21.48 -20.95 8.97
CA ASP A 106 20.69 -19.71 9.09
C ASP A 106 19.40 -19.67 8.25
N ASN A 107 19.09 -20.72 7.47
CA ASN A 107 17.88 -20.75 6.63
C ASN A 107 16.59 -21.05 7.41
N LYS A 108 16.67 -21.40 8.70
CA LYS A 108 15.50 -21.79 9.51
C LYS A 108 14.59 -20.63 9.86
N ASP A 109 15.08 -19.39 9.80
CA ASP A 109 14.31 -18.20 10.21
C ASP A 109 13.34 -17.70 9.11
N LEU A 110 13.41 -18.27 7.91
CA LEU A 110 12.54 -17.89 6.79
C LEU A 110 11.16 -18.56 6.83
N SER A 111 11.01 -19.69 7.53
CA SER A 111 9.74 -20.43 7.58
C SER A 111 8.70 -19.74 8.46
N MET A 112 9.12 -18.95 9.46
CA MET A 112 8.20 -18.20 10.35
C MET A 112 7.44 -17.07 9.64
N TYR A 113 7.88 -16.68 8.44
CA TYR A 113 7.35 -15.55 7.70
C TYR A 113 6.26 -15.95 6.68
N ARG A 114 5.31 -16.78 7.13
CA ARG A 114 4.12 -17.24 6.38
C ARG A 114 3.10 -16.11 6.15
N GLY A 115 2.41 -16.14 5.00
CA GLY A 115 1.31 -15.21 4.68
C GLY A 115 1.72 -13.86 4.04
N PHE A 116 3.00 -13.59 3.84
CA PHE A 116 3.46 -12.31 3.30
C PHE A 116 3.57 -12.31 1.77
N GLU A 117 2.42 -12.28 1.09
CA GLU A 117 2.30 -11.81 -0.30
C GLU A 117 3.02 -10.45 -0.52
N TYR A 118 3.19 -9.69 0.57
CA TYR A 118 3.86 -8.41 0.64
C TYR A 118 5.39 -8.49 0.85
N GLY A 119 5.99 -9.65 1.08
CA GLY A 119 7.43 -9.74 1.43
C GLY A 119 8.38 -9.56 0.25
N SER A 120 8.12 -10.24 -0.87
CA SER A 120 9.01 -10.14 -2.03
C SER A 120 8.68 -8.93 -2.92
N ILE A 121 9.71 -8.18 -3.32
CA ILE A 121 9.59 -7.06 -4.27
C ILE A 121 8.86 -7.50 -5.56
N ARG A 122 9.08 -8.74 -6.01
CA ARG A 122 8.42 -9.30 -7.20
C ARG A 122 6.91 -9.44 -7.00
N ARG A 123 6.47 -10.03 -5.88
CA ARG A 123 5.04 -10.17 -5.52
C ARG A 123 4.36 -8.82 -5.35
N GLN A 124 5.01 -7.88 -4.63
CA GLN A 124 4.51 -6.51 -4.48
C GLN A 124 4.30 -5.82 -5.83
N LYS A 125 5.30 -5.89 -6.73
CA LYS A 125 5.21 -5.33 -8.08
C LYS A 125 4.05 -5.92 -8.86
N HIS A 126 3.87 -7.25 -8.78
CA HIS A 126 2.76 -7.94 -9.45
C HIS A 126 1.40 -7.47 -8.93
N LYS A 127 1.24 -7.34 -7.61
CA LYS A 127 0.01 -6.85 -6.96
C LYS A 127 -0.32 -5.41 -7.37
N ILE A 128 0.68 -4.53 -7.38
CA ILE A 128 0.54 -3.15 -7.84
C ILE A 128 0.08 -3.12 -9.30
N VAL A 129 0.66 -3.95 -10.16
CA VAL A 129 0.27 -4.03 -11.57
C VAL A 129 -1.16 -4.56 -11.71
N ALA A 130 -1.54 -5.62 -11.01
CA ALA A 130 -2.89 -6.17 -11.02
C ALA A 130 -3.94 -5.10 -10.63
N ASN A 131 -3.70 -4.37 -9.54
CA ASN A 131 -4.57 -3.27 -9.11
C ASN A 131 -4.64 -2.15 -10.15
N ARG A 132 -3.51 -1.79 -10.78
CA ARG A 132 -3.46 -0.79 -11.86
C ARG A 132 -4.25 -1.24 -13.09
N CYS A 133 -4.25 -2.52 -13.44
CA CYS A 133 -5.05 -3.05 -14.54
C CYS A 133 -6.54 -2.79 -14.34
N VAL A 134 -7.02 -3.03 -13.13
CA VAL A 134 -8.42 -2.86 -12.75
C VAL A 134 -8.82 -1.39 -12.77
N LEU A 135 -8.01 -0.52 -12.17
CA LEU A 135 -8.25 0.93 -12.22
C LEU A 135 -8.24 1.46 -13.65
N TYR A 136 -7.34 0.95 -14.49
CA TYR A 136 -7.29 1.35 -15.89
C TYR A 136 -8.52 0.84 -16.66
N ALA A 137 -8.90 -0.42 -16.51
CA ALA A 137 -10.11 -0.99 -17.11
C ALA A 137 -11.37 -0.19 -16.74
N GLN A 138 -11.49 0.19 -15.46
CA GLN A 138 -12.56 1.06 -14.98
C GLN A 138 -12.53 2.44 -15.65
N ARG A 139 -11.35 3.07 -15.79
CA ARG A 139 -11.21 4.36 -16.49
C ARG A 139 -11.54 4.29 -17.98
N GLN A 140 -11.37 3.13 -18.61
CA GLN A 140 -11.78 2.88 -20.00
C GLN A 140 -13.28 2.62 -20.15
N GLY A 141 -14.06 2.63 -19.07
CA GLY A 141 -15.51 2.38 -19.12
C GLY A 141 -15.87 0.92 -19.37
N MET A 142 -14.97 -0.03 -19.08
CA MET A 142 -15.27 -1.46 -19.21
C MET A 142 -16.40 -1.87 -18.25
N THR A 143 -17.21 -2.86 -18.67
CA THR A 143 -18.29 -3.36 -17.83
C THR A 143 -17.75 -4.11 -16.61
N ALA A 144 -18.55 -4.18 -15.53
CA ALA A 144 -18.16 -4.84 -14.28
C ALA A 144 -17.71 -6.30 -14.49
N ARG A 145 -18.39 -7.05 -15.38
CA ARG A 145 -18.01 -8.42 -15.76
C ARG A 145 -16.60 -8.50 -16.35
N HIS A 146 -16.23 -7.57 -17.22
CA HIS A 146 -14.88 -7.52 -17.80
C HIS A 146 -13.84 -7.13 -16.77
N ILE A 147 -14.13 -6.15 -15.90
CA ILE A 147 -13.23 -5.75 -14.82
C ILE A 147 -12.97 -6.93 -13.88
N ALA A 148 -14.00 -7.68 -13.50
CA ALA A 148 -13.87 -8.88 -12.68
C ALA A 148 -13.01 -9.96 -13.37
N SER A 149 -13.18 -10.15 -14.68
CA SER A 149 -12.35 -11.07 -15.48
C SER A 149 -10.87 -10.64 -15.50
N VAL A 150 -10.60 -9.36 -15.72
CA VAL A 150 -9.24 -8.78 -15.66
C VAL A 150 -8.64 -8.97 -14.26
N TYR A 151 -9.40 -8.71 -13.20
CA TYR A 151 -8.94 -8.90 -11.83
C TYR A 151 -8.62 -10.37 -11.55
N ARG A 152 -9.51 -11.29 -11.92
CA ARG A 152 -9.32 -12.74 -11.74
C ARG A 152 -8.06 -13.22 -12.45
N LYS A 153 -7.88 -12.81 -13.71
CA LYS A 153 -6.71 -13.19 -14.51
C LYS A 153 -5.41 -12.58 -13.98
N ALA A 154 -5.44 -11.32 -13.54
CA ALA A 154 -4.26 -10.66 -12.97
C ALA A 154 -3.85 -11.25 -11.61
N ASN A 155 -4.81 -11.75 -10.83
CA ASN A 155 -4.57 -12.35 -9.52
C ASN A 155 -4.47 -13.88 -9.51
N GLY A 156 -4.66 -14.57 -10.64
CA GLY A 156 -4.63 -16.04 -10.69
C GLY A 156 -3.37 -16.64 -10.07
N TRP A 157 -2.21 -16.03 -10.33
CA TRP A 157 -0.95 -16.47 -9.71
C TRP A 157 -0.92 -16.36 -8.19
N PHE A 158 -1.60 -15.37 -7.59
CA PHE A 158 -1.70 -15.29 -6.13
C PHE A 158 -2.55 -16.43 -5.57
N THR A 159 -3.58 -16.87 -6.30
CA THR A 159 -4.37 -18.05 -5.94
C THR A 159 -3.50 -19.31 -5.96
N ASP A 160 -2.68 -19.50 -6.99
CA ASP A 160 -1.77 -20.65 -7.09
C ASP A 160 -0.75 -20.67 -5.95
N VAL A 161 -0.19 -19.52 -5.61
CA VAL A 161 0.72 -19.35 -4.47
C VAL A 161 0.02 -19.69 -3.16
N ALA A 162 -1.17 -19.11 -2.93
CA ALA A 162 -1.90 -19.31 -1.69
C ALA A 162 -2.30 -20.78 -1.52
N PHE A 163 -2.67 -21.45 -2.61
CA PHE A 163 -2.93 -22.88 -2.62
C PHE A 163 -1.67 -23.67 -2.25
N LEU A 164 -0.53 -23.40 -2.90
CA LEU A 164 0.72 -24.09 -2.59
C LEU A 164 1.15 -23.87 -1.14
N GLN A 165 0.98 -22.65 -0.64
CA GLN A 165 1.20 -22.34 0.78
C GLN A 165 0.29 -23.23 1.63
N ALA A 166 -1.03 -23.22 1.43
CA ALA A 166 -1.96 -24.05 2.18
C ALA A 166 -1.61 -25.56 2.18
N VAL A 167 -1.00 -26.07 1.10
CA VAL A 167 -0.50 -27.45 1.07
C VAL A 167 0.70 -27.64 2.00
N HIS A 168 1.70 -26.75 1.94
CA HIS A 168 2.84 -26.76 2.88
C HIS A 168 2.37 -26.63 4.34
N ASP A 169 1.37 -25.80 4.57
CA ASP A 169 0.75 -25.59 5.88
C ASP A 169 0.11 -26.85 6.43
N CYS A 170 -0.60 -27.56 5.55
CA CYS A 170 -1.22 -28.82 5.89
C CYS A 170 -0.14 -29.85 6.26
N ILE A 171 0.92 -29.97 5.45
CA ILE A 171 2.04 -30.88 5.72
C ILE A 171 2.67 -30.61 7.09
N GLU A 172 3.00 -29.34 7.38
CA GLU A 172 3.61 -28.91 8.64
C GLU A 172 2.79 -29.33 9.87
N LEU A 173 1.46 -29.16 9.83
CA LEU A 173 0.56 -29.56 10.92
C LEU A 173 0.55 -31.07 11.19
N TYR A 174 0.70 -31.89 10.14
CA TYR A 174 0.75 -33.35 10.29
C TYR A 174 2.11 -33.83 10.79
N ASP A 175 3.20 -33.13 10.47
CA ASP A 175 4.53 -33.46 10.97
C ASP A 175 4.66 -33.13 12.48
N ASP A 176 4.11 -31.99 12.92
CA ASP A 176 4.14 -31.57 14.33
C ASP A 176 3.35 -32.51 15.26
N THR A 177 2.20 -33.01 14.79
CA THR A 177 1.36 -33.94 15.57
C THR A 177 2.03 -35.30 15.76
N ASN A 178 2.83 -35.76 14.79
CA ASN A 178 3.58 -37.00 14.90
C ASN A 178 4.79 -36.87 15.85
N ASN A 179 5.54 -35.76 15.77
CA ASN A 179 6.75 -35.56 16.57
C ASN A 179 6.48 -35.34 18.07
N ASN A 180 5.32 -34.79 18.43
CA ASN A 180 4.92 -34.58 19.83
C ASN A 180 4.38 -35.85 20.53
N SER A 181 4.25 -36.98 19.82
CA SER A 181 3.76 -38.24 20.40
C SER A 181 4.79 -39.05 21.19
N ASN A 182 5.99 -38.49 21.43
CA ASN A 182 7.03 -39.11 22.27
C ASN A 182 6.64 -39.29 23.75
N GLY A 183 5.42 -38.91 24.15
CA GLY A 183 4.84 -39.22 25.46
C GLY A 183 4.22 -40.62 25.52
N SER A 184 5.05 -41.65 25.73
CA SER A 184 4.74 -42.90 26.45
C SER A 184 3.35 -43.53 26.24
N GLY A 185 2.86 -43.60 25.00
CA GLY A 185 1.67 -44.36 24.65
C GLY A 185 2.07 -45.70 24.04
N THR A 186 1.78 -46.80 24.71
CA THR A 186 1.87 -48.17 24.17
C THR A 186 0.91 -48.33 22.99
N VAL A 187 1.34 -47.92 21.79
CA VAL A 187 0.53 -48.05 20.56
C VAL A 187 0.43 -49.53 20.18
N ASN A 188 -0.80 -50.02 20.26
CA ASN A 188 -1.22 -51.39 19.96
C ASN A 188 -0.99 -51.71 18.47
N LYS A 189 -0.08 -52.63 18.15
CA LYS A 189 0.46 -52.92 16.80
C LYS A 189 -0.47 -53.68 15.85
N ASN A 190 -1.75 -53.83 16.17
CA ASN A 190 -2.59 -54.84 15.50
C ASN A 190 -3.39 -54.36 14.28
N ASN A 191 -3.37 -53.06 13.93
CA ASN A 191 -4.06 -52.56 12.74
C ASN A 191 -3.11 -52.54 11.53
N LYS A 192 -3.11 -53.63 10.76
CA LYS A 192 -2.39 -53.80 9.48
C LYS A 192 -3.08 -53.05 8.34
N GLY A 193 -3.11 -51.72 8.40
CA GLY A 193 -3.36 -50.88 7.24
C GLY A 193 -2.05 -50.17 6.86
N PRO A 194 -1.68 -50.07 5.57
CA PRO A 194 -0.57 -49.19 5.19
C PRO A 194 -0.89 -47.78 5.71
N PRO A 195 0.01 -47.17 6.50
CA PRO A 195 -0.28 -45.87 7.08
C PRO A 195 -0.43 -44.86 5.94
N PRO A 196 -1.52 -44.06 5.88
CA PRO A 196 -1.74 -43.04 4.85
C PRO A 196 -0.66 -41.94 4.79
N GLN A 197 0.34 -42.01 5.69
CA GLN A 197 1.42 -41.06 5.85
C GLN A 197 2.52 -41.19 4.78
N GLN A 198 2.75 -42.38 4.23
CA GLN A 198 3.83 -42.59 3.25
C GLN A 198 3.53 -41.93 1.90
N GLU A 199 2.24 -41.81 1.56
CA GLU A 199 1.79 -41.14 0.34
C GLU A 199 1.88 -39.61 0.47
N MET A 200 1.59 -39.08 1.65
CA MET A 200 1.68 -37.65 1.92
C MET A 200 3.13 -37.14 1.89
N MET A 201 4.08 -37.90 2.45
CA MET A 201 5.52 -37.60 2.35
C MET A 201 6.04 -37.63 0.90
N ARG A 202 5.49 -38.47 0.02
CA ARG A 202 5.88 -38.48 -1.40
C ARG A 202 5.43 -37.20 -2.12
N MET A 203 4.28 -36.65 -1.76
CA MET A 203 3.80 -35.40 -2.36
C MET A 203 4.72 -34.21 -2.03
N THR A 204 5.28 -34.15 -0.81
CA THR A 204 6.10 -33.00 -0.38
C THR A 204 7.40 -32.86 -1.17
N THR A 205 8.03 -33.97 -1.56
CA THR A 205 9.31 -33.97 -2.31
C THR A 205 9.20 -33.39 -3.73
N THR A 206 7.98 -33.29 -4.26
CA THR A 206 7.73 -32.80 -5.63
C THR A 206 7.27 -31.35 -5.68
N LEU A 207 6.85 -30.77 -4.54
CA LEU A 207 6.29 -29.43 -4.49
C LEU A 207 7.40 -28.39 -4.39
N PRO A 208 7.43 -27.40 -5.30
CA PRO A 208 8.42 -26.33 -5.20
C PRO A 208 8.21 -25.51 -3.92
N SER A 209 9.28 -24.94 -3.40
CA SER A 209 9.17 -23.94 -2.34
C SER A 209 8.35 -22.74 -2.83
N VAL A 210 7.48 -22.19 -1.98
CA VAL A 210 6.70 -20.97 -2.26
C VAL A 210 7.63 -19.80 -2.62
N ALA A 211 8.83 -19.74 -2.03
CA ALA A 211 9.84 -18.73 -2.34
C ALA A 211 10.39 -18.86 -3.77
N ALA A 212 10.43 -20.08 -4.32
CA ALA A 212 10.90 -20.36 -5.68
C ALA A 212 9.84 -20.05 -6.75
N MET A 213 8.57 -19.80 -6.38
CA MET A 213 7.54 -19.43 -7.35
C MET A 213 7.84 -18.06 -7.98
N ILE A 214 8.10 -18.06 -9.27
CA ILE A 214 8.32 -16.85 -10.06
C ILE A 214 6.96 -16.37 -10.61
N PRO A 215 6.58 -15.09 -10.43
CA PRO A 215 5.36 -14.57 -11.04
C PRO A 215 5.41 -14.69 -12.56
N PRO A 216 4.28 -15.05 -13.20
CA PRO A 216 4.22 -15.14 -14.65
C PRO A 216 4.48 -13.76 -15.27
N ARG A 217 4.93 -13.76 -16.53
CA ARG A 217 5.12 -12.51 -17.28
C ARG A 217 3.81 -11.73 -17.33
N LEU A 218 3.91 -10.42 -17.11
CA LEU A 218 2.77 -9.53 -17.14
C LEU A 218 2.15 -9.49 -18.54
N PHE A 219 0.82 -9.57 -18.62
CA PHE A 219 0.11 -9.43 -19.88
C PHE A 219 0.38 -8.05 -20.52
N PRO A 220 0.44 -7.93 -21.86
CA PRO A 220 0.66 -6.65 -22.53
C PRO A 220 -0.32 -5.55 -22.13
N PHE A 221 -1.59 -5.90 -21.90
CA PHE A 221 -2.60 -4.99 -21.36
C PHE A 221 -2.21 -4.43 -19.99
N ALA A 222 -1.63 -5.27 -19.13
CA ALA A 222 -1.18 -4.90 -17.79
C ALA A 222 0.01 -3.94 -17.82
N MET A 223 0.92 -4.10 -18.79
CA MET A 223 2.01 -3.15 -18.98
C MET A 223 1.48 -1.80 -19.50
N LYS A 224 0.57 -1.82 -20.48
CA LYS A 224 -0.05 -0.60 -21.03
C LYS A 224 -0.82 0.17 -19.95
N SER A 225 -1.59 -0.51 -19.11
CA SER A 225 -2.34 0.10 -18.01
C SER A 225 -1.42 0.76 -16.98
N ALA A 226 -0.34 0.09 -16.59
CA ALA A 226 0.63 0.61 -15.64
C ALA A 226 1.34 1.87 -16.17
N LEU A 227 1.72 1.87 -17.46
CA LEU A 227 2.33 3.03 -18.12
C LEU A 227 1.36 4.21 -18.24
N ALA A 228 0.10 3.93 -18.63
CA ALA A 228 -0.93 4.96 -18.78
C ALA A 228 -1.21 5.67 -17.45
N LEU A 229 -1.33 4.91 -16.34
CA LEU A 229 -1.58 5.49 -15.02
C LEU A 229 -0.38 6.29 -14.49
N ARG A 230 0.86 5.85 -14.77
CA ARG A 230 2.07 6.57 -14.33
C ARG A 230 2.20 7.97 -14.95
N LYS A 231 1.82 8.13 -16.22
CA LYS A 231 1.86 9.43 -16.92
C LYS A 231 0.91 10.46 -16.29
N THR A 232 -0.20 10.03 -15.71
CA THR A 232 -1.19 10.94 -15.11
C THR A 232 -0.75 11.56 -13.78
N THR A 233 0.13 10.88 -13.03
CA THR A 233 0.61 11.36 -11.73
C THR A 233 1.73 12.38 -11.82
N THR A 234 2.57 12.34 -12.87
CA THR A 234 3.72 13.24 -13.01
C THR A 234 3.36 14.64 -13.53
N GLY A 235 2.20 14.81 -14.16
CA GLY A 235 1.74 16.10 -14.69
C GLY A 235 1.16 17.05 -13.64
N ASN A 236 0.85 16.55 -12.43
CA ASN A 236 0.28 17.36 -11.36
C ASN A 236 1.37 17.80 -10.37
N LYS A 237 2.48 18.37 -10.89
CA LYS A 237 3.33 19.22 -10.07
C LYS A 237 2.47 20.39 -9.65
N ARG A 238 1.91 20.29 -8.44
CA ARG A 238 1.37 21.43 -7.69
C ARG A 238 2.43 22.52 -7.79
N THR A 239 2.19 23.52 -8.61
CA THR A 239 2.70 24.85 -8.31
C THR A 239 2.18 25.14 -6.91
N THR A 240 3.09 25.21 -5.94
CA THR A 240 2.84 25.72 -4.61
C THR A 240 2.41 27.17 -4.78
N SER A 241 1.15 27.39 -5.16
CA SER A 241 0.51 28.67 -4.97
C SER A 241 0.38 28.82 -3.48
N THR A 242 1.25 29.65 -2.92
CA THR A 242 1.06 30.29 -1.62
C THR A 242 -0.43 30.59 -1.45
N PRO A 243 -1.04 30.22 -0.32
CA PRO A 243 -2.42 30.58 -0.04
C PRO A 243 -2.45 32.09 0.16
N THR A 244 -2.74 32.84 -0.89
CA THR A 244 -3.19 34.22 -0.74
C THR A 244 -4.57 34.13 -0.11
N THR A 245 -4.63 34.51 1.16
CA THR A 245 -5.86 34.70 1.93
C THR A 245 -6.70 35.77 1.22
N THR A 246 -7.52 35.35 0.25
CA THR A 246 -8.60 36.19 -0.27
C THR A 246 -9.79 35.97 0.64
N THR A 247 -9.90 36.88 1.61
CA THR A 247 -11.03 37.13 2.49
C THR A 247 -12.28 37.34 1.64
N ASN A 248 -13.04 36.28 1.40
CA ASN A 248 -14.42 36.40 0.96
C ASN A 248 -15.31 35.95 2.11
N ASN A 249 -15.93 36.97 2.70
CA ASN A 249 -17.00 36.94 3.69
C ASN A 249 -17.92 35.73 3.55
N ILE A 250 -17.78 34.77 4.47
CA ILE A 250 -18.88 33.95 4.95
C ILE A 250 -18.84 34.06 6.46
N VAL A 251 -19.74 34.90 6.97
CA VAL A 251 -20.08 35.02 8.38
C VAL A 251 -20.74 33.72 8.81
N THR A 252 -19.98 32.82 9.42
CA THR A 252 -20.53 31.86 10.38
C THR A 252 -19.60 31.79 11.57
N SER A 253 -20.14 32.31 12.68
CA SER A 253 -19.57 32.50 14.01
C SER A 253 -18.85 31.25 14.56
N ILE A 254 -17.52 31.30 14.58
CA ILE A 254 -16.67 30.37 15.35
C ILE A 254 -16.21 31.02 16.67
N ASP A 255 -16.33 32.35 16.80
CA ASP A 255 -15.98 33.07 18.03
C ASP A 255 -16.99 32.89 19.19
N ASP A 256 -18.21 32.43 18.93
CA ASP A 256 -19.18 32.14 20.01
C ASP A 256 -18.82 30.91 20.86
N GLN A 257 -18.04 29.95 20.33
CA GLN A 257 -17.68 28.78 21.13
C GLN A 257 -16.58 29.05 22.15
N LYS A 258 -15.67 30.01 21.89
CA LYS A 258 -14.63 30.38 22.86
C LYS A 258 -15.16 31.27 23.98
N ARG A 259 -16.21 32.07 23.75
CA ARG A 259 -16.79 32.94 24.78
C ARG A 259 -17.60 32.16 25.83
N ARG A 260 -18.27 31.06 25.46
CA ARG A 260 -19.03 30.20 26.42
C ARG A 260 -18.14 29.42 27.40
N LYS A 261 -16.89 29.08 27.05
CA LYS A 261 -15.97 28.41 27.99
C LYS A 261 -15.41 29.32 29.07
N ARG A 262 -15.37 30.64 28.86
CA ARG A 262 -14.90 31.59 29.89
C ARG A 262 -15.99 31.96 30.91
N GLN A 263 -17.27 31.96 30.53
CA GLN A 263 -18.36 32.24 31.47
C GLN A 263 -18.63 31.09 32.46
N ARG A 264 -18.33 29.83 32.10
CA ARG A 264 -18.47 28.70 33.04
C ARG A 264 -17.39 28.64 34.13
N ARG A 265 -16.25 29.31 33.96
CA ARG A 265 -15.23 29.43 35.02
C ARG A 265 -15.52 30.55 36.02
N ALA A 266 -16.34 31.54 35.65
CA ALA A 266 -16.72 32.63 36.56
C ALA A 266 -17.86 32.24 37.53
N LEU A 267 -18.66 31.23 37.19
CA LEU A 267 -19.77 30.76 38.05
C LEU A 267 -19.38 29.68 39.07
N PHE A 268 -18.12 29.23 39.09
CA PHE A 268 -17.62 28.24 40.06
C PHE A 268 -16.75 28.85 41.18
N LEU A 269 -16.65 30.18 41.24
CA LEU A 269 -15.92 30.92 42.30
C LEU A 269 -16.86 31.72 43.22
N LEU A 270 -18.17 31.44 43.20
CA LEU A 270 -19.19 32.10 44.03
C LEU A 270 -20.14 31.09 44.72
N LYS A 271 -19.62 29.91 45.05
CA LYS A 271 -20.15 29.01 46.08
C LYS A 271 -18.98 28.63 46.99
#